data_AF-A0A6G7Z009-F1
#
_entry.id   AF-A0A6G7Z009-F1
#
_cell.length_a   1.000
_cell.length_b   1.000
_cell.length_c   1.000
_cell.angle_alpha   90.00
_cell.angle_beta   90.00
_cell.angle_gamma   90.00
#
_symmetry.space_group_name_H-M   'P 1'
#
loop_
_entity.id
_entity.type
_entity.pdbx_description
1 polymer ?
#
loop_
_entity_poly.entity_id
_entity_poly.type
_entity_poly.pdbx_seq_one_letter_code
_entity_poly.pdbx_strand_id
1 'polypeptide(L)'
;MTKTPATRYRRSIIVPVLVLDVAAALITVAVLACRGGSTPAAAGATPGYVAPTEVQNPELPDLASVGARAPDDLLATGPDDAPTALAGGLGLETDRFTADLAAADATRVVADHRKLGLDLGTTSTPAFTTGGRPIVGAQPTQVFEDAFQSALAATR
;
A
#
# COMPACT_ATOMS: atom_id res chain seq x y z
N MET A 1 63.84 -48.51 10.78
CA MET A 1 63.05 -47.54 9.96
C MET A 1 61.78 -48.28 9.56
N THR A 2 60.54 -47.85 9.79
CA THR A 2 59.98 -46.50 9.94
C THR A 2 58.54 -46.59 10.45
N LYS A 3 58.20 -45.70 11.39
CA LYS A 3 56.90 -45.20 11.88
C LYS A 3 55.59 -45.80 11.33
N THR A 4 54.77 -46.28 12.26
CA THR A 4 53.30 -46.29 12.20
C THR A 4 52.73 -44.87 12.39
N PRO A 5 51.89 -44.34 11.48
CA PRO A 5 51.00 -43.21 11.78
C PRO A 5 49.54 -43.70 11.85
N ALA A 6 48.88 -43.57 12.99
CA ALA A 6 48.21 -42.38 13.51
C ALA A 6 46.73 -42.27 13.05
N THR A 7 45.86 -42.50 14.03
CA THR A 7 44.41 -42.32 14.07
C THR A 7 43.96 -40.93 13.61
N ARG A 8 43.25 -40.85 12.46
CA ARG A 8 42.52 -39.64 12.04
C ARG A 8 41.24 -39.98 11.23
N TYR A 9 40.22 -40.51 11.89
CA TYR A 9 38.87 -40.65 11.30
C TYR A 9 37.74 -40.21 12.28
N ARG A 10 38.04 -39.33 13.25
CA ARG A 10 37.02 -38.82 14.21
C ARG A 10 36.63 -37.35 14.02
N ARG A 11 37.27 -36.62 13.10
CA ARG A 11 37.04 -35.17 12.93
C ARG A 11 36.08 -34.78 11.80
N SER A 12 35.71 -35.68 10.87
CA SER A 12 34.82 -35.31 9.75
C SER A 12 33.32 -35.42 10.05
N ILE A 13 32.91 -36.10 11.12
CA ILE A 13 31.49 -36.22 11.54
C ILE A 13 31.09 -35.07 12.48
N ILE A 14 32.05 -34.41 13.12
CA ILE A 14 31.77 -33.34 14.10
C ILE A 14 31.09 -32.14 13.42
N VAL A 15 31.51 -31.78 12.20
CA VAL A 15 30.97 -30.64 11.47
C VAL A 15 29.49 -30.82 11.11
N PRO A 16 29.04 -31.93 10.48
CA PRO A 16 27.62 -32.11 10.18
C PRO A 16 26.75 -32.24 11.44
N VAL A 17 27.26 -32.84 12.52
CA VAL A 17 26.52 -32.91 13.80
C VAL A 17 26.35 -31.52 14.42
N LEU A 18 27.40 -30.71 14.44
CA LEU A 18 27.34 -29.35 14.97
C LEU A 18 26.39 -28.45 14.17
N VAL A 19 26.36 -28.60 12.84
CA VAL A 19 25.40 -27.87 11.99
C VAL A 19 23.95 -28.27 12.29
N LEU A 20 23.69 -29.57 12.50
CA LEU A 20 22.35 -30.05 12.86
C LEU A 20 21.91 -29.56 14.23
N ASP A 21 22.80 -29.55 15.23
CA ASP A 21 22.50 -29.03 16.57
C ASP A 21 22.19 -27.53 16.54
N VAL A 22 22.96 -26.74 15.80
CA VAL A 22 22.72 -25.29 15.65
C VAL A 22 21.39 -25.04 14.92
N ALA A 23 21.08 -25.81 13.88
CA ALA A 23 19.80 -25.71 13.17
C ALA A 23 18.62 -26.04 14.09
N ALA A 24 18.71 -27.12 14.88
CA ALA A 24 17.68 -27.50 15.83
C ALA A 24 17.47 -26.44 16.93
N ALA A 25 18.56 -25.83 17.43
CA ALA A 25 18.48 -24.74 18.40
C ALA A 25 17.78 -23.50 17.81
N LEU A 26 18.13 -23.09 16.59
CA LEU A 26 17.50 -21.97 15.90
C LEU A 26 16.00 -22.21 15.64
N ILE A 27 15.64 -23.42 15.20
CA ILE A 27 14.23 -23.80 14.99
C ILE A 27 13.47 -23.75 16.32
N THR A 28 14.06 -24.23 17.41
CA THR A 28 13.44 -24.23 18.74
C THR A 28 13.20 -22.81 19.24
N VAL A 29 14.17 -21.90 19.06
CA VAL A 29 14.04 -20.48 19.41
C VAL A 29 12.96 -19.80 18.58
N ALA A 30 12.92 -20.06 17.26
CA ALA A 30 11.89 -19.52 16.38
C ALA A 30 10.48 -19.97 16.79
N VAL A 31 10.30 -21.26 17.08
CA VAL A 31 8.99 -21.80 17.54
C VAL A 31 8.60 -21.20 18.89
N LEU A 32 9.54 -20.97 19.80
CA LEU A 32 9.26 -20.36 21.09
C LEU A 32 8.89 -18.87 20.95
N ALA A 33 9.57 -18.13 20.07
CA ALA A 33 9.25 -16.73 19.76
C ALA A 33 7.87 -16.59 19.08
N CYS A 34 7.51 -17.52 18.19
CA CYS A 34 6.19 -17.53 17.54
C CYS A 34 5.04 -17.92 18.49
N ARG A 35 5.31 -18.57 19.63
CA ARG A 35 4.27 -18.95 20.61
C ARG A 35 3.92 -17.85 21.62
N GLY A 36 4.74 -16.79 21.73
CA GLY A 36 4.56 -15.71 22.71
C GLY A 36 4.03 -14.38 22.15
N GLY A 37 3.89 -14.26 20.83
CA GLY A 37 3.46 -13.01 20.18
C GLY A 37 1.98 -12.98 19.84
N SER A 38 1.09 -12.84 20.82
CA SER A 38 -0.30 -12.45 20.56
C SER A 38 -0.36 -10.94 20.25
N THR A 39 0.13 -10.54 19.09
CA THR A 39 -0.28 -9.28 18.47
C THR A 39 -1.65 -9.54 17.84
N PRO A 40 -2.71 -8.76 18.13
CA PRO A 40 -3.99 -8.95 17.48
C PRO A 40 -3.78 -8.81 15.97
N ALA A 41 -4.00 -9.92 15.27
CA ALA A 41 -3.97 -9.97 13.83
C ALA A 41 -5.01 -8.99 13.28
N ALA A 42 -4.57 -8.10 12.39
CA ALA A 42 -5.45 -7.44 11.46
C ALA A 42 -6.24 -8.54 10.72
N ALA A 43 -7.50 -8.71 11.10
CA ALA A 43 -8.40 -9.63 10.45
C ALA A 43 -8.76 -9.04 9.08
N GLY A 44 -8.32 -9.72 8.01
CA GLY A 44 -8.78 -9.40 6.65
C GLY A 44 -7.81 -9.59 5.49
N ALA A 45 -6.71 -10.35 5.63
CA ALA A 45 -5.87 -10.70 4.48
C ALA A 45 -6.26 -12.08 3.93
N THR A 46 -6.84 -12.11 2.72
CA THR A 46 -6.95 -13.31 1.89
C THR A 46 -5.53 -13.88 1.66
N PRO A 47 -5.29 -15.19 1.85
CA PRO A 47 -3.96 -15.76 1.63
C PRO A 47 -3.56 -15.58 0.16
N GLY A 48 -2.53 -14.75 -0.10
CA GLY A 48 -1.91 -14.63 -1.43
C GLY A 48 -1.87 -13.23 -2.03
N TYR A 49 -2.52 -12.21 -1.44
CA TYR A 49 -2.40 -10.83 -1.88
C TYR A 49 -1.99 -9.92 -0.72
N VAL A 50 -0.72 -9.52 -0.70
CA VAL A 50 -0.25 -8.38 0.08
C VAL A 50 -0.24 -7.21 -0.89
N ALA A 51 -1.23 -6.33 -0.78
CA ALA A 51 -1.14 -5.03 -1.44
C ALA A 51 0.12 -4.34 -0.91
N PRO A 52 1.01 -3.78 -1.76
CA PRO A 52 2.09 -2.93 -1.28
C PRO A 52 1.47 -1.72 -0.58
N THR A 53 1.32 -1.77 0.73
CA THR A 53 0.79 -0.68 1.55
C THR A 53 1.86 0.33 1.93
N GLU A 54 3.12 0.06 1.61
CA GLU A 54 4.24 0.97 1.83
C GLU A 54 4.69 1.58 0.52
N VAL A 55 4.84 2.90 0.52
CA VAL A 55 5.48 3.65 -0.55
C VAL A 55 6.98 3.37 -0.44
N GLN A 56 7.53 2.56 -1.35
CA GLN A 56 8.97 2.52 -1.57
C GLN A 56 9.39 3.91 -2.11
N ASN A 57 9.95 4.73 -1.20
CA ASN A 57 10.49 6.10 -1.35
C ASN A 57 9.66 7.17 -0.60
N PRO A 58 9.99 7.49 0.67
CA PRO A 58 9.22 8.43 1.50
C PRO A 58 9.32 9.89 1.03
N GLU A 59 10.33 10.23 0.23
CA GLU A 59 10.41 11.53 -0.44
C GLU A 59 9.69 11.43 -1.79
N LEU A 60 8.36 11.49 -1.74
CA LEU A 60 7.55 11.76 -2.93
C LEU A 60 7.87 13.20 -3.38
N PRO A 61 8.37 13.41 -4.62
CA PRO A 61 8.48 14.75 -5.19
C PRO A 61 7.13 15.47 -5.09
N ASP A 62 7.12 16.80 -5.09
CA ASP A 62 5.87 17.56 -5.14
C ASP A 62 5.15 17.34 -6.48
N LEU A 63 4.34 16.28 -6.53
CA LEU A 63 3.56 15.86 -7.69
C LEU A 63 2.41 16.83 -8.00
N ALA A 64 2.21 17.90 -7.20
CA ALA A 64 1.23 18.94 -7.50
C ALA A 64 1.45 19.54 -8.90
N SER A 65 2.72 19.70 -9.28
CA SER A 65 3.15 20.24 -10.57
C SER A 65 3.08 19.21 -11.71
N VAL A 66 3.18 17.91 -11.39
CA VAL A 66 3.21 16.81 -12.37
C VAL A 66 1.82 16.43 -12.87
N GLY A 67 0.76 16.77 -12.13
CA GLY A 67 -0.62 16.48 -12.55
C GLY A 67 -1.15 17.39 -13.67
N ALA A 68 -0.47 18.50 -13.97
CA ALA A 68 -0.89 19.41 -15.02
C ALA A 68 -0.41 18.91 -16.39
N ARG A 69 -1.35 18.74 -17.33
CA ARG A 69 -1.04 18.42 -18.72
C ARG A 69 -0.27 19.59 -19.35
N ALA A 70 1.00 19.39 -19.67
CA ALA A 70 1.74 20.36 -20.49
C ALA A 70 1.50 20.06 -21.98
N PRO A 71 1.31 21.08 -22.82
CA PRO A 71 1.06 20.88 -24.26
C PRO A 71 2.22 20.17 -24.97
N ASP A 72 3.43 20.28 -24.44
CA ASP A 72 4.64 19.62 -24.96
C ASP A 72 4.98 18.33 -24.21
N ASP A 73 4.13 17.84 -23.31
CA ASP A 73 4.37 16.59 -22.58
C ASP A 73 4.16 15.38 -23.49
N LEU A 74 5.28 14.78 -23.91
CA LEU A 74 5.29 13.58 -24.74
C LEU A 74 4.64 12.35 -24.07
N LEU A 75 4.48 12.37 -22.74
CA LEU A 75 3.81 11.30 -21.99
C LEU A 75 2.29 11.53 -21.86
N ALA A 76 1.81 12.73 -22.18
CA ALA A 76 0.41 13.08 -22.13
C ALA A 76 -0.37 12.47 -23.31
N THR A 77 -0.75 11.20 -23.17
CA THR A 77 -1.53 10.50 -24.19
C THR A 77 -2.97 11.05 -24.24
N GLY A 78 -3.53 11.24 -25.44
CA GLY A 78 -4.95 11.62 -25.67
C GLY A 78 -5.17 13.04 -26.24
N PRO A 79 -6.41 13.39 -26.62
CA PRO A 79 -6.77 14.75 -27.04
C PRO A 79 -6.74 15.75 -25.88
N ASP A 80 -6.28 16.99 -26.13
CA ASP A 80 -6.17 18.03 -25.10
C ASP A 80 -7.54 18.54 -24.63
N ASP A 81 -8.56 18.42 -25.48
CA ASP A 81 -9.94 18.82 -25.20
C ASP A 81 -10.78 17.72 -24.54
N ALA A 82 -10.21 16.55 -24.25
CA ALA A 82 -10.94 15.41 -23.71
C ALA A 82 -11.76 15.73 -22.44
N PRO A 83 -11.25 16.48 -21.44
CA PRO A 83 -12.04 16.86 -20.27
C PRO A 83 -13.27 17.70 -20.62
N THR A 84 -13.12 18.67 -21.52
CA THR A 84 -14.21 19.55 -21.97
C THR A 84 -15.23 18.80 -22.81
N ALA A 85 -14.78 17.90 -23.68
CA ALA A 85 -15.66 17.04 -24.48
C ALA A 85 -16.51 16.11 -23.59
N LEU A 86 -15.92 15.52 -22.54
CA LEU A 86 -16.64 14.74 -21.54
C LEU A 86 -17.67 15.59 -20.79
N ALA A 87 -17.30 16.81 -20.39
CA ALA A 87 -18.21 17.74 -19.72
C ALA A 87 -19.42 18.07 -20.60
N GLY A 88 -19.21 18.33 -21.89
CA GLY A 88 -20.31 18.53 -22.85
C GLY A 88 -21.20 17.30 -23.00
N GLY A 89 -20.62 16.09 -23.03
CA GLY A 89 -21.37 14.83 -23.04
C GLY A 89 -22.22 14.59 -21.78
N LEU A 90 -21.84 15.20 -20.66
CA LEU A 90 -22.59 15.22 -19.40
C LEU A 90 -23.59 16.39 -19.30
N GLY A 91 -23.70 17.24 -20.34
CA GLY A 91 -24.62 18.37 -20.39
C GLY A 91 -24.16 19.62 -19.64
N LEU A 92 -22.85 19.76 -19.36
CA LEU A 92 -22.30 20.99 -18.81
C LEU A 92 -22.02 22.04 -19.89
N GLU A 93 -22.09 23.31 -19.51
CA GLU A 93 -21.65 24.44 -20.34
C GLU A 93 -20.13 24.41 -20.53
N THR A 94 -19.68 24.11 -21.74
CA THR A 94 -18.28 23.81 -22.06
C THR A 94 -17.35 25.01 -21.91
N ASP A 95 -17.81 26.21 -22.27
CA ASP A 95 -17.01 27.43 -22.17
C ASP A 95 -16.75 27.78 -20.71
N ARG A 96 -17.79 27.66 -19.88
CA ARG A 96 -17.69 27.86 -18.43
C ARG A 96 -16.80 26.78 -17.80
N PHE A 97 -17.00 25.51 -18.16
CA PHE A 97 -16.17 24.42 -17.66
C PHE A 97 -14.69 24.62 -18.01
N THR A 98 -14.38 25.06 -19.23
CA THR A 98 -13.01 25.31 -19.66
C THR A 98 -12.36 26.43 -18.85
N ALA A 99 -13.11 27.51 -18.57
CA ALA A 99 -12.64 28.58 -17.70
C ALA A 99 -12.39 28.09 -16.25
N ASP A 100 -13.31 27.29 -15.71
CA ASP A 100 -13.21 26.75 -14.35
C ASP A 100 -12.08 25.72 -14.21
N LEU A 101 -11.80 24.94 -15.26
CA LEU A 101 -10.71 23.95 -15.29
C LEU A 101 -9.33 24.59 -15.12
N ALA A 102 -9.15 25.82 -15.63
CA ALA A 102 -7.91 26.60 -15.50
C ALA A 102 -7.88 27.52 -14.27
N ALA A 103 -8.96 27.56 -13.48
CA ALA A 103 -9.08 28.49 -12.37
C ALA A 103 -8.12 28.14 -11.22
N ALA A 104 -7.45 29.16 -10.68
CA ALA A 104 -6.53 28.99 -9.55
C ALA A 104 -7.21 28.39 -8.30
N ASP A 105 -8.49 28.71 -8.07
CA ASP A 105 -9.26 28.14 -6.97
C ASP A 105 -9.49 26.64 -7.13
N ALA A 106 -9.75 26.14 -8.34
CA ALA A 106 -9.89 24.71 -8.60
C ALA A 106 -8.58 23.98 -8.30
N THR A 107 -7.45 24.50 -8.79
CA THR A 107 -6.11 23.97 -8.49
C THR A 107 -5.82 23.94 -6.99
N ARG A 108 -6.18 25.00 -6.26
CA ARG A 108 -6.02 25.07 -4.80
C ARG A 108 -6.85 24.00 -4.10
N VAL A 109 -8.14 23.88 -4.43
CA VAL A 109 -9.04 22.88 -3.82
C VAL A 109 -8.53 21.45 -4.05
N VAL A 110 -8.03 21.13 -5.25
CA VAL A 110 -7.43 19.81 -5.54
C VAL A 110 -6.18 19.57 -4.70
N ALA A 111 -5.32 20.57 -4.53
CA ALA A 111 -4.13 20.47 -3.68
C ALA A 111 -4.49 20.28 -2.19
N ASP A 112 -5.49 21.02 -1.69
CA ASP A 112 -5.98 20.92 -0.32
C ASP A 112 -6.55 19.51 -0.04
N HIS A 113 -7.34 18.97 -0.97
CA HIS A 113 -7.90 17.61 -0.84
C HIS A 113 -6.82 16.52 -0.91
N ARG A 114 -5.79 16.67 -1.76
CA ARG A 114 -4.67 15.73 -1.80
C ARG A 114 -3.93 15.72 -0.46
N LYS A 115 -3.64 16.90 0.09
CA LYS A 115 -3.00 17.04 1.41
C LYS A 115 -3.86 16.37 2.49
N LEU A 116 -5.15 16.66 2.51
CA LEU A 116 -6.08 16.05 3.46
C LEU A 116 -6.06 14.52 3.37
N GLY A 117 -6.07 13.95 2.16
CA GLY A 117 -5.97 12.50 1.97
C GLY A 117 -4.70 11.92 2.61
N LEU A 118 -3.54 12.53 2.35
CA LEU A 118 -2.26 12.12 2.94
C LEU A 118 -2.27 12.25 4.46
N ASP A 119 -2.79 13.35 5.01
CA ASP A 119 -2.92 13.58 6.46
C ASP A 119 -3.82 12.52 7.13
N LEU A 120 -4.82 12.01 6.40
CA LEU A 120 -5.71 10.92 6.84
C LEU A 120 -5.13 9.52 6.61
N GLY A 121 -3.87 9.41 6.14
CA GLY A 121 -3.21 8.12 5.88
C GLY A 121 -3.63 7.46 4.56
N THR A 122 -4.29 8.19 3.65
CA THR A 122 -4.60 7.70 2.31
C THR A 122 -3.35 7.77 1.43
N THR A 123 -2.69 6.63 1.28
CA THR A 123 -1.49 6.48 0.44
C THR A 123 -1.77 5.82 -0.92
N SER A 124 -2.99 5.31 -1.12
CA SER A 124 -3.43 4.68 -2.36
C SER A 124 -4.91 4.95 -2.62
N THR A 125 -5.35 4.72 -3.85
CA THR A 125 -6.76 4.86 -4.24
C THR A 125 -7.32 3.52 -4.74
N PRO A 126 -8.62 3.23 -4.55
CA PRO A 126 -9.58 4.05 -3.82
C PRO A 126 -9.43 3.91 -2.30
N ALA A 127 -9.85 4.93 -1.54
CA ALA A 127 -9.90 4.92 -0.08
C ALA A 127 -11.16 5.65 0.41
N PHE A 128 -11.76 5.13 1.46
CA PHE A 128 -13.03 5.62 2.00
C PHE A 128 -12.97 5.70 3.53
N THR A 129 -13.88 6.50 4.12
CA THR A 129 -14.15 6.48 5.55
C THR A 129 -15.66 6.34 5.78
N THR A 130 -16.07 5.52 6.75
CA THR A 130 -17.48 5.33 7.10
C THR A 130 -17.60 5.27 8.62
N GLY A 131 -18.29 6.25 9.21
CA GLY A 131 -18.42 6.37 10.67
C GLY A 131 -17.08 6.44 11.42
N GLY A 132 -16.06 7.08 10.82
CA GLY A 132 -14.71 7.14 11.38
C GLY A 132 -13.85 5.89 11.12
N ARG A 133 -14.40 4.84 10.50
CA ARG A 133 -13.66 3.63 10.14
C ARG A 133 -13.06 3.76 8.73
N PRO A 134 -11.73 3.66 8.54
CA PRO A 134 -11.12 3.69 7.22
C PRO A 134 -11.35 2.36 6.47
N ILE A 135 -11.57 2.46 5.16
CA ILE A 135 -11.73 1.33 4.22
C ILE A 135 -10.79 1.60 3.04
N VAL A 136 -9.74 0.78 2.89
CA VAL A 136 -8.68 0.98 1.90
C VAL A 136 -8.82 -0.02 0.76
N GLY A 137 -8.66 0.48 -0.46
CA GLY A 137 -8.71 -0.31 -1.69
C GLY A 137 -10.13 -0.55 -2.19
N ALA A 138 -10.21 -1.17 -3.37
CA ALA A 138 -11.48 -1.56 -3.98
C ALA A 138 -12.05 -2.79 -3.26
N GLN A 139 -12.75 -2.55 -2.16
CA GLN A 139 -13.38 -3.60 -1.36
C GLN A 139 -14.71 -4.08 -1.98
N PRO A 140 -15.17 -5.30 -1.65
CA PRO A 140 -16.51 -5.75 -2.01
C PRO A 140 -17.61 -4.91 -1.36
N THR A 141 -18.79 -4.81 -2.00
CA THR A 141 -19.96 -4.07 -1.50
C THR A 141 -20.30 -4.37 -0.03
N GLN A 142 -20.24 -5.64 0.37
CA GLN A 142 -20.57 -6.07 1.73
C GLN A 142 -19.74 -5.35 2.81
N VAL A 143 -18.47 -5.07 2.54
CA VAL A 143 -17.59 -4.36 3.49
C VAL A 143 -18.12 -2.96 3.81
N PHE A 144 -18.68 -2.28 2.80
CA PHE A 144 -19.28 -0.96 2.95
C PHE A 144 -20.63 -1.02 3.66
N GLU A 145 -21.48 -1.99 3.32
CA GLU A 145 -22.77 -2.20 3.98
C GLU A 145 -22.58 -2.46 5.47
N ASP A 146 -21.67 -3.37 5.83
CA ASP A 146 -21.37 -3.70 7.23
C ASP A 146 -20.78 -2.49 7.98
N ALA A 147 -19.92 -1.69 7.31
CA ALA A 147 -19.38 -0.46 7.89
C ALA A 147 -20.48 0.57 8.18
N PHE A 148 -21.39 0.75 7.23
CA PHE A 148 -22.52 1.64 7.38
C PHE A 148 -23.44 1.21 8.52
N GLN A 149 -23.82 -0.07 8.59
CA GLN A 149 -24.66 -0.60 9.66
C GLN A 149 -23.98 -0.49 11.03
N SER A 150 -22.67 -0.75 11.09
CA SER A 150 -21.88 -0.58 12.32
C SER A 150 -21.89 0.88 12.81
N ALA A 151 -21.67 1.83 11.89
CA ALA A 151 -21.67 3.27 12.20
C ALA A 151 -23.05 3.75 12.68
N LEU A 152 -24.11 3.27 12.03
CA LEU A 152 -25.49 3.59 12.41
C LEU A 152 -25.82 3.05 13.82
N ALA A 153 -25.40 1.83 14.14
CA ALA A 153 -25.60 1.22 15.44
C ALA A 153 -24.85 1.94 16.56
N ALA A 154 -23.63 2.42 16.30
CA ALA A 154 -22.80 3.13 17.28
C ALA A 154 -23.32 4.53 17.67
N THR A 155 -24.30 5.07 16.94
CA THR A 155 -24.90 6.39 17.18
C THR A 155 -26.17 6.31 18.06
N ARG A 156 -26.63 5.10 18.41
CA ARG A 156 -27.78 4.86 19.31
C ARG A 156 -27.32 4.54 20.72
#